data_AF-A0A2V8U7Y0-F1
#
_entry.id   AF-A0A2V8U7Y0-F1
#
_cell.length_a   1.000
_cell.length_b   1.000
_cell.length_c   1.000
_cell.angle_alpha   90.00
_cell.angle_beta   90.00
_cell.angle_gamma   90.00
#
_symmetry.space_group_name_H-M   'P 1'
#
loop_
_entity.id
_entity.type
_entity.pdbx_description
1 polymer ?
#
loop_
_entity_poly.entity_id
_entity_poly.type
_entity_poly.pdbx_seq_one_letter_code
_entity_poly.pdbx_strand_id
1 'polypeptide(L)'
;MLNPIVLKGLNFYPEGNISRSLYASTQMLSNDSDQGGFRFDHNFSGGDQLFLRYATAITSQIDPLSISGANVPGFPVGDDIRTHSVAASDTHRFSPGTIHTFRAGFFRNMFLFDKRPNRTPPSDLGFQYQPSLALSSGPPFLIVSGYASVGDPITDRGTPTRTPTSSAIRSR
;
A
#
# COMPACT_ATOMS: atom_id res chain seq x y z
N MET A 1 18.68 19.97 30.20
CA MET A 1 17.39 19.25 30.15
C MET A 1 17.24 18.65 28.76
N LEU A 2 16.86 17.38 28.66
CA LEU A 2 16.64 16.74 27.35
C LEU A 2 15.30 17.21 26.76
N ASN A 3 15.24 17.40 25.44
CA ASN A 3 14.00 17.79 24.76
C ASN A 3 12.93 16.67 24.94
N PRO A 4 11.67 16.99 25.28
CA PRO A 4 10.62 15.98 25.48
C PRO A 4 10.34 15.10 24.26
N ILE A 5 10.55 15.59 23.04
CA ILE A 5 10.43 14.80 21.81
C ILE A 5 11.49 13.69 21.78
N VAL A 6 12.72 14.01 22.22
CA VAL A 6 13.83 13.05 22.27
C VAL A 6 13.56 11.97 23.32
N LEU A 7 12.97 12.33 24.46
CA LEU A 7 12.57 11.35 25.49
C LEU A 7 11.52 10.36 24.97
N LYS A 8 10.54 10.83 24.17
CA LYS A 8 9.55 9.95 23.54
C LYS A 8 10.18 9.08 22.46
N GLY A 9 11.11 9.62 21.67
CA GLY A 9 11.85 8.87 20.65
C GLY A 9 12.74 7.78 21.23
N LEU A 10 13.29 7.97 22.43
CA LEU A 10 14.12 6.97 23.10
C LEU A 10 13.36 5.65 23.37
N ASN A 11 12.05 5.72 23.60
CA ASN A 11 11.21 4.54 23.83
C ASN A 11 11.09 3.61 22.60
N PHE A 12 11.50 4.07 21.42
CA PHE A 12 11.52 3.24 20.22
C PHE A 12 12.78 2.38 20.08
N TYR A 13 13.81 2.66 20.88
CA TYR A 13 15.02 1.85 20.89
C TYR A 13 14.83 0.65 21.82
N PRO A 14 14.89 -0.58 21.30
CA PRO A 14 14.79 -1.75 22.14
C PRO A 14 16.03 -1.86 23.05
N GLU A 15 15.81 -2.33 24.28
CA GLU A 15 16.91 -2.64 25.18
C GLU A 15 17.67 -3.87 24.68
N GLY A 16 18.99 -3.88 24.87
CA GLY A 16 19.83 -4.98 24.41
C GLY A 16 19.53 -6.30 25.13
N ASN A 17 19.34 -7.37 24.35
CA ASN A 17 19.01 -8.71 24.85
C ASN A 17 20.14 -9.75 24.65
N ILE A 18 21.14 -9.45 23.82
CA ILE A 18 22.37 -10.25 23.68
C ILE A 18 23.48 -9.66 24.55
N SER A 19 23.57 -8.33 24.56
CA SER A 19 24.48 -7.57 25.42
C SER A 19 23.86 -6.21 25.72
N ARG A 20 24.49 -5.41 26.60
CA ARG A 20 23.99 -4.06 26.93
C ARG A 20 23.77 -3.13 25.73
N SER A 21 24.44 -3.39 24.61
CA SER A 21 24.37 -2.57 23.39
C SER A 21 23.87 -3.33 22.17
N LEU A 22 23.51 -4.61 22.30
CA LEU A 22 23.12 -5.46 21.17
C LEU A 22 21.73 -6.03 21.40
N TYR A 23 20.85 -5.76 20.43
CA TYR A 23 19.51 -6.32 20.35
C TYR A 23 19.42 -7.21 19.11
N ALA A 24 18.78 -8.36 19.26
CA ALA A 24 18.37 -9.22 18.15
C ALA A 24 16.96 -9.73 18.36
N SER A 25 16.19 -9.80 17.28
CA SER A 25 14.85 -10.39 17.28
C SER A 25 14.61 -11.11 15.96
N THR A 26 13.77 -12.14 16.02
CA THR A 26 13.09 -12.69 14.85
C THR A 26 11.68 -12.13 14.82
N GLN A 27 11.19 -11.76 13.65
CA GLN A 27 9.84 -11.26 13.44
C GLN A 27 9.19 -12.05 12.29
N MET A 28 7.89 -12.28 12.38
CA MET A 28 7.15 -13.05 11.39
C MET A 28 6.55 -12.12 10.35
N LEU A 29 6.93 -12.30 9.08
CA LEU A 29 6.24 -11.70 7.95
C LEU A 29 4.93 -12.45 7.69
N SER A 30 3.83 -11.72 7.56
CA SER A 30 2.55 -12.28 7.11
C SER A 30 2.35 -11.98 5.64
N ASN A 31 1.88 -12.96 4.88
CA ASN A 31 1.48 -12.78 3.50
C ASN A 31 0.23 -13.62 3.24
N ASP A 32 -0.90 -12.93 3.13
CA ASP A 32 -2.21 -13.52 2.96
C ASP A 32 -2.67 -13.27 1.53
N SER A 33 -3.17 -14.31 0.84
CA SER A 33 -3.67 -14.17 -0.52
C SER A 33 -4.99 -14.90 -0.71
N ASP A 34 -5.96 -14.15 -1.24
CA ASP A 34 -7.27 -14.63 -1.63
C ASP A 34 -7.44 -14.49 -3.14
N GLN A 35 -7.85 -15.56 -3.80
CA GLN A 35 -8.13 -15.55 -5.22
C GLN A 35 -9.45 -16.25 -5.51
N GLY A 36 -10.14 -15.78 -6.54
CA GLY A 36 -11.43 -16.32 -6.91
C GLY A 36 -11.88 -15.84 -8.27
N GLY A 37 -12.94 -16.45 -8.77
CA GLY A 37 -13.49 -16.07 -10.06
C GLY A 37 -14.59 -17.02 -10.48
N PHE A 38 -15.20 -16.68 -11.61
CA PHE A 38 -16.16 -17.54 -12.26
C PHE A 38 -15.97 -17.48 -13.77
N ARG A 39 -16.47 -18.53 -14.41
CA ARG A 39 -16.53 -18.67 -15.85
C ARG A 39 -17.93 -19.13 -16.23
N PHE A 40 -18.47 -18.54 -17.27
CA PHE A 40 -19.74 -18.91 -17.87
C PHE A 40 -19.54 -19.07 -19.37
N ASP A 41 -19.99 -20.22 -19.89
CA ASP A 41 -20.02 -20.53 -21.31
C ASP A 41 -21.42 -21.01 -21.65
N HIS A 42 -21.98 -20.51 -22.74
CA HIS A 42 -23.27 -20.95 -23.21
C HIS A 42 -23.35 -20.94 -24.73
N ASN A 43 -23.94 -22.01 -25.27
CA ASN A 43 -24.27 -22.12 -26.69
C ASN A 43 -25.78 -21.96 -26.82
N PHE A 44 -26.23 -20.89 -27.47
CA PHE A 44 -27.64 -20.67 -27.71
C PHE A 44 -28.11 -21.41 -28.97
N SER A 45 -29.40 -21.77 -29.00
CA SER A 45 -30.03 -22.29 -30.22
C SER A 45 -30.10 -21.19 -31.28
N GLY A 46 -29.36 -21.35 -32.39
CA GLY A 46 -29.29 -20.35 -33.46
C GLY A 46 -27.90 -20.19 -34.09
N GLY A 47 -26.85 -20.64 -33.40
CA GLY A 47 -25.46 -20.51 -33.84
C GLY A 47 -24.65 -19.49 -33.04
N ASP A 48 -25.13 -19.13 -31.85
CA ASP A 48 -24.53 -18.11 -30.99
C ASP A 48 -23.81 -18.74 -29.80
N GLN A 49 -22.63 -18.22 -29.49
CA GLN A 49 -21.81 -18.68 -28.38
C GLN A 49 -21.39 -17.48 -27.53
N LEU A 50 -21.70 -17.55 -26.24
CA LEU A 50 -21.32 -16.55 -25.27
C LEU A 50 -20.31 -17.13 -24.29
N PHE A 51 -19.26 -16.36 -24.03
CA PHE A 51 -18.25 -16.62 -23.01
C PHE A 51 -18.10 -15.38 -22.13
N LEU A 52 -18.06 -15.60 -20.82
CA LEU A 52 -17.77 -14.60 -19.82
C LEU A 52 -16.85 -15.18 -18.75
N ARG A 53 -15.82 -14.43 -18.38
CA ARG A 53 -14.91 -14.76 -17.28
C ARG A 53 -14.70 -13.52 -16.43
N TYR A 54 -14.72 -13.73 -15.12
CA TYR A 54 -14.20 -12.79 -14.14
C TYR A 54 -13.21 -13.50 -13.22
N ALA A 55 -12.10 -12.86 -12.92
CA ALA A 55 -11.12 -13.34 -11.94
C ALA A 55 -10.60 -12.19 -11.09
N THR A 56 -10.37 -12.47 -9.81
CA THR A 56 -9.77 -11.56 -8.84
C THR A 56 -8.67 -12.25 -8.05
N ALA A 57 -7.66 -11.47 -7.70
CA ALA A 57 -6.61 -11.86 -6.79
C ALA A 57 -6.34 -10.68 -5.85
N ILE A 58 -6.30 -10.97 -4.56
CA ILE A 58 -6.04 -10.03 -3.48
C ILE A 58 -4.88 -10.61 -2.68
N THR A 59 -3.90 -9.76 -2.37
CA THR A 59 -2.75 -10.13 -1.55
C THR A 59 -2.53 -9.00 -0.54
N SER A 60 -2.32 -9.36 0.72
CA SER A 60 -2.00 -8.46 1.83
C SER A 60 -0.75 -8.99 2.50
N GLN A 61 0.32 -8.21 2.48
CA GLN A 61 1.57 -8.53 3.15
C GLN A 61 1.79 -7.56 4.31
N ILE A 62 2.33 -8.05 5.42
CA ILE A 62 2.85 -7.24 6.52
C ILE A 62 4.29 -7.68 6.77
N ASP A 63 5.22 -6.80 6.43
CA ASP A 63 6.63 -6.92 6.75
C ASP A 63 6.92 -6.23 8.10
N PRO A 64 7.29 -6.98 9.16
CA PRO A 64 7.59 -6.42 10.46
C PRO A 64 8.94 -5.67 10.50
N LEU A 65 9.82 -5.86 9.51
CA LEU A 65 11.17 -5.27 9.42
C LEU A 65 11.46 -4.85 7.97
N SER A 66 10.79 -3.79 7.51
CA SER A 66 10.93 -3.30 6.13
C SER A 66 12.34 -2.79 5.81
N ILE A 67 12.84 -3.14 4.63
CA ILE A 67 14.11 -2.62 4.08
C ILE A 67 14.12 -1.10 3.87
N SER A 68 12.94 -0.47 3.75
CA SER A 68 12.79 0.98 3.57
C SER A 68 12.42 1.68 4.88
N GLY A 69 12.26 0.93 5.97
CA GLY A 69 11.83 1.40 7.29
C GLY A 69 12.90 1.25 8.37
N ALA A 70 12.46 1.28 9.63
CA ALA A 70 13.31 1.04 10.78
C ALA A 70 13.89 -0.38 10.77
N ASN A 71 15.14 -0.52 11.19
CA ASN A 71 15.76 -1.84 11.38
C ASN A 71 15.50 -2.45 12.78
N VAL A 72 14.50 -1.92 13.49
CA VAL A 72 14.02 -2.44 14.77
C VAL A 72 12.52 -2.79 14.70
N PRO A 73 12.04 -3.74 15.50
CA PRO A 73 10.62 -4.06 15.57
C PRO A 73 9.77 -2.86 16.04
N GLY A 74 8.48 -2.85 15.66
CA GLY A 74 7.50 -1.84 16.10
C GLY A 74 7.05 -0.88 15.00
N PHE A 75 7.68 -0.95 13.82
CA PHE A 75 7.34 -0.15 12.64
C PHE A 75 7.03 -1.07 11.45
N PRO A 76 6.00 -1.93 11.54
CA PRO A 76 5.65 -2.81 10.44
C PRO A 76 5.19 -1.99 9.24
N VAL A 77 5.43 -2.52 8.05
CA VAL A 77 5.01 -1.94 6.79
C VAL A 77 4.21 -2.97 6.03
N GLY A 78 3.11 -2.55 5.41
CA GLY A 78 2.23 -3.45 4.68
C GLY A 78 2.14 -3.11 3.21
N ASP A 79 1.86 -4.13 2.40
CA ASP A 79 1.63 -4.00 0.97
C ASP A 79 0.30 -4.68 0.61
N ASP A 80 -0.59 -3.95 -0.06
CA ASP A 80 -1.86 -4.51 -0.56
C ASP A 80 -1.88 -4.51 -2.09
N ILE A 81 -2.03 -5.68 -2.70
CA ILE A 81 -2.24 -5.85 -4.14
C ILE A 81 -3.65 -6.33 -4.39
N ARG A 82 -4.35 -5.69 -5.32
CA ARG A 82 -5.69 -6.11 -5.74
C ARG A 82 -5.84 -6.06 -7.25
N THR A 83 -6.15 -7.20 -7.84
CA THR A 83 -6.31 -7.37 -9.27
C THR A 83 -7.71 -7.86 -9.62
N HIS A 84 -8.29 -7.26 -10.64
CA HIS A 84 -9.55 -7.65 -11.25
C HIS A 84 -9.36 -7.78 -12.76
N SER A 85 -9.84 -8.88 -13.32
CA SER A 85 -9.88 -9.09 -14.77
C SER A 85 -11.24 -9.60 -15.19
N VAL A 86 -11.77 -9.03 -16.28
CA VAL A 86 -13.01 -9.44 -16.93
C VAL A 86 -12.67 -9.69 -18.40
N ALA A 87 -13.16 -10.79 -18.94
CA ALA A 87 -13.11 -11.07 -20.38
C ALA A 87 -14.47 -11.58 -20.82
N ALA A 88 -14.98 -11.04 -21.91
CA ALA A 88 -16.22 -11.48 -22.52
C ALA A 88 -16.02 -11.65 -24.03
N SER A 89 -16.66 -12.67 -24.59
CA SER A 89 -16.77 -12.81 -26.05
C SER A 89 -18.12 -13.35 -26.45
N ASP A 90 -18.61 -12.82 -27.56
CA ASP A 90 -19.82 -13.29 -28.23
C ASP A 90 -19.45 -13.65 -29.67
N THR A 91 -19.89 -14.83 -30.12
CA THR A 91 -19.73 -15.29 -31.48
C THR A 91 -21.11 -15.57 -32.06
N HIS A 92 -21.50 -14.83 -33.09
CA HIS A 92 -22.80 -14.96 -33.76
C HIS A 92 -22.61 -15.45 -35.19
N ARG A 93 -23.34 -16.50 -35.58
CA ARG A 93 -23.34 -17.01 -36.96
C ARG A 93 -24.51 -16.42 -37.74
N PHE A 94 -24.24 -15.37 -38.52
CA PHE A 94 -25.24 -14.73 -39.39
C PHE A 94 -25.72 -15.63 -40.54
N SER A 95 -24.84 -16.46 -41.10
CA SER A 95 -25.16 -17.39 -42.19
C SER A 95 -24.19 -18.58 -42.19
N PRO A 96 -24.42 -19.67 -42.96
CA PRO A 96 -23.45 -20.76 -43.08
C PRO A 96 -22.05 -20.32 -43.52
N GLY A 97 -21.93 -19.15 -44.18
CA GLY A 97 -20.66 -18.60 -44.65
C GLY A 97 -20.19 -17.35 -43.90
N THR A 98 -20.88 -16.91 -42.83
CA THR A 98 -20.54 -15.66 -42.14
C THR A 98 -20.66 -15.81 -40.64
N ILE A 99 -19.54 -15.59 -39.95
CA ILE A 99 -19.44 -15.58 -38.48
C ILE A 99 -18.90 -14.21 -38.06
N HIS A 100 -19.49 -13.64 -37.02
CA HIS A 100 -19.02 -12.44 -36.36
C HIS A 100 -18.59 -12.76 -34.94
N THR A 101 -17.53 -12.12 -34.47
CA THR A 101 -17.05 -12.32 -33.10
C THR A 101 -16.71 -10.97 -32.49
N PHE A 102 -17.34 -10.70 -31.37
CA PHE A 102 -17.07 -9.55 -30.53
C PHE A 102 -16.31 -9.99 -29.29
N ARG A 103 -15.29 -9.22 -28.88
CA ARG A 103 -14.50 -9.48 -27.68
C ARG A 103 -14.26 -8.18 -26.92
N ALA A 104 -14.44 -8.24 -25.60
CA ALA A 104 -14.15 -7.15 -24.71
C ALA A 104 -13.37 -7.66 -23.49
N GLY A 105 -12.49 -6.81 -22.97
CA GLY A 105 -11.69 -7.10 -21.79
C GLY A 105 -11.54 -5.87 -20.91
N PHE A 106 -11.51 -6.09 -19.60
CA PHE A 106 -11.20 -5.07 -18.62
C PHE A 106 -10.20 -5.62 -17.61
N PHE A 107 -9.19 -4.83 -17.29
CA PHE A 107 -8.17 -5.17 -16.32
C PHE A 107 -7.92 -3.98 -15.40
N ARG A 108 -7.94 -4.23 -14.09
CA ARG A 108 -7.56 -3.25 -13.08
C ARG A 108 -6.63 -3.91 -12.09
N ASN A 109 -5.46 -3.31 -11.91
CA ASN A 109 -4.53 -3.64 -10.84
C ASN A 109 -4.38 -2.42 -9.94
N MET A 110 -4.37 -2.66 -8.63
CA MET A 110 -4.12 -1.66 -7.60
C MET A 110 -3.00 -2.20 -6.71
N PHE A 111 -2.00 -1.35 -6.47
CA PHE A 111 -0.91 -1.63 -5.56
C PHE A 111 -0.76 -0.48 -4.56
N LEU A 112 -1.05 -0.79 -3.30
CA LEU A 112 -0.80 0.09 -2.17
C LEU A 112 0.49 -0.38 -1.49
N PHE A 113 1.56 0.34 -1.80
CA PHE A 113 2.90 0.08 -1.28
C PHE A 113 3.16 0.88 0.00
N ASP A 114 3.95 0.33 0.90
CA ASP A 114 4.43 0.98 2.12
C ASP A 114 3.32 1.53 3.04
N LYS A 115 2.23 0.77 3.16
CA LYS A 115 1.13 1.08 4.08
C LYS A 115 1.64 1.02 5.52
N ARG A 116 1.32 2.04 6.31
CA ARG A 116 1.64 2.13 7.74
C ARG A 116 0.46 1.57 8.53
N PRO A 117 0.56 0.38 9.14
CA PRO A 117 -0.52 -0.20 9.95
C PRO A 117 -0.68 0.60 11.24
N ASN A 118 0.43 1.04 11.82
CA ASN A 118 0.45 1.95 12.95
C ASN A 118 0.29 3.39 12.45
N ARG A 119 -0.67 4.13 13.00
CA ARG A 119 -1.00 5.50 12.57
C ARG A 119 -0.79 6.54 13.66
N THR A 120 0.06 6.26 14.65
CA THR A 120 0.39 7.21 15.72
C THR A 120 0.71 8.57 15.11
N PRO A 121 -0.11 9.60 15.37
CA PRO A 121 0.08 10.89 14.75
C PRO A 121 1.38 11.52 15.26
N PRO A 122 2.13 12.25 14.42
CA PRO A 122 3.37 12.92 14.85
C PRO A 122 3.18 13.83 16.08
N SER A 123 1.99 14.39 16.27
CA SER A 123 1.62 15.18 17.45
C SER A 123 1.73 14.43 18.78
N ASP A 124 1.46 13.12 18.80
CA ASP A 124 1.58 12.31 20.02
C ASP A 124 3.04 12.20 20.47
N LEU A 125 3.97 12.32 19.51
CA LEU A 125 5.41 12.40 19.73
C LEU A 125 5.91 13.82 19.98
N GLY A 126 5.04 14.83 19.90
CA GLY A 126 5.34 16.24 20.13
C GLY A 126 5.75 17.01 18.88
N PHE A 127 5.64 16.43 17.69
CA PHE A 127 5.87 17.15 16.44
C PHE A 127 4.69 18.05 16.10
N GLN A 128 4.97 19.25 15.59
CA GLN A 128 3.96 20.26 15.27
C GLN A 128 3.58 20.29 13.78
N TYR A 129 3.90 19.23 13.02
CA TYR A 129 3.48 19.09 11.63
C TYR A 129 2.36 18.06 11.51
N GLN A 130 1.50 18.24 10.51
CA GLN A 130 0.50 17.26 10.13
C GLN A 130 0.83 16.70 8.75
N PRO A 131 0.74 15.38 8.54
CA PRO A 131 0.90 14.80 7.21
C PRO A 131 -0.22 15.29 6.30
N SER A 132 0.10 15.55 5.04
CA SER A 132 -0.87 16.01 4.02
C SER A 132 -1.89 14.93 3.64
N LEU A 133 -1.56 13.65 3.86
CA LEU A 133 -2.46 12.52 3.71
C LEU A 133 -2.55 11.74 5.03
N ALA A 134 -3.76 11.33 5.41
CA ALA A 134 -3.99 10.46 6.56
C ALA A 134 -3.26 9.10 6.45
N LEU A 135 -3.00 8.63 5.22
CA LEU A 135 -2.24 7.40 4.94
C LEU A 135 -0.74 7.54 5.24
N SER A 136 -0.20 8.77 5.26
CA SER A 136 1.18 9.07 5.63
C SER A 136 1.35 9.35 7.13
N SER A 137 0.31 9.15 7.94
CA SER A 137 0.39 9.33 9.39
C SER A 137 1.19 8.21 10.04
N GLY A 138 2.16 8.59 10.87
CA GLY A 138 2.97 7.66 11.63
C GLY A 138 4.22 8.32 12.20
N PRO A 139 4.98 7.61 13.06
CA PRO A 139 6.22 8.10 13.61
C PRO A 139 7.22 8.50 12.52
N PRO A 140 7.87 9.66 12.60
CA PRO A 140 8.86 10.06 11.61
C PRO A 140 10.07 9.13 11.65
N PHE A 141 10.71 8.97 10.50
CA PHE A 141 11.97 8.25 10.39
C PHE A 141 13.10 9.02 11.07
N LEU A 142 13.80 8.37 11.99
CA LEU A 142 14.93 8.92 12.73
C LEU A 142 16.15 8.04 12.54
N ILE A 143 17.27 8.66 12.17
CA ILE A 143 18.58 8.02 12.14
C ILE A 143 19.50 8.78 13.08
N VAL A 144 20.07 8.08 14.05
CA VAL A 144 21.08 8.62 14.97
C VAL A 144 22.37 7.85 14.74
N SER A 145 23.46 8.57 14.50
CA SER A 145 24.77 7.94 14.27
C SER A 145 25.16 7.04 15.44
N GLY A 146 25.56 5.80 15.14
CA GLY A 146 25.91 4.78 16.14
C GLY A 146 24.72 4.03 16.77
N TYR A 147 23.48 4.35 16.36
CA TYR A 147 22.27 3.67 16.81
C TYR A 147 21.45 3.14 15.63
N ALA A 148 20.48 2.27 15.93
CA ALA A 148 19.51 1.76 14.97
C ALA A 148 18.62 2.89 14.38
N SER A 149 18.06 2.67 13.20
CA SER A 149 17.01 3.53 12.65
C SER A 149 15.66 3.17 13.29
N VAL A 150 14.84 4.18 13.55
CA VAL A 150 13.47 4.02 14.11
C VAL A 150 12.47 4.85 13.30
N GLY A 151 11.20 4.48 13.34
CA GLY A 151 10.15 5.20 12.62
C GLY A 151 9.71 4.54 11.30
N ASP A 152 8.65 5.11 10.73
CA ASP A 152 8.08 4.62 9.48
C ASP A 152 8.92 5.06 8.27
N PRO A 153 8.85 4.35 7.13
CA PRO A 153 9.56 4.70 5.91
C PRO A 153 9.38 6.16 5.47
N ILE A 154 10.43 6.76 4.88
CA ILE A 154 10.40 8.13 4.33
C ILE A 154 9.57 8.22 3.04
N THR A 155 9.06 7.11 2.51
CA THR A 155 8.18 7.10 1.33
C THR A 155 6.91 7.88 1.62
N ASP A 156 6.88 9.13 1.18
CA ASP A 156 5.73 10.00 1.22
C ASP A 156 4.95 9.89 -0.10
N ARG A 157 3.65 9.60 -0.02
CA ARG A 157 2.69 9.78 -1.14
C ARG A 157 2.02 11.15 -1.12
N GLY A 158 2.51 12.07 -0.29
CA GLY A 158 2.21 13.49 -0.34
C GLY A 158 2.63 14.08 -1.67
N THR A 159 1.69 14.16 -2.61
CA THR A 159 1.78 15.25 -3.59
C THR A 159 1.85 16.53 -2.76
N PRO A 160 2.90 17.37 -2.88
CA PRO A 160 2.92 18.62 -2.14
C PRO A 160 1.73 19.45 -2.63
N THR A 161 0.66 19.51 -1.83
CA THR A 161 -0.36 20.52 -2.03
C THR A 161 0.31 21.84 -1.68
N ARG A 162 0.90 22.47 -2.71
CA ARG A 162 1.12 23.92 -2.69
C ARG A 162 -0.23 24.53 -2.37
N THR A 163 -0.40 25.01 -1.14
CA THR A 163 -1.42 26.01 -0.86
C THR A 163 -1.23 27.10 -1.92
N PRO A 164 -2.24 27.40 -2.77
CA PRO A 164 -2.10 28.52 -3.67
C PRO A 164 -2.00 29.76 -2.79
N THR A 165 -0.79 30.31 -2.65
CA THR A 165 -0.61 31.70 -2.24
C THR A 165 -1.35 32.53 -3.27
N SER A 166 -2.54 33.00 -2.91
CA SER A 166 -3.24 34.05 -3.62
C SER A 166 -2.36 35.31 -3.55
N SER A 167 -1.51 35.47 -4.56
CA SER A 167 -0.86 36.75 -4.82
C SER A 167 -1.93 37.66 -5.41
N ALA A 168 -2.61 38.40 -4.54
CA ALA A 168 -3.43 39.51 -4.96
C ALA A 168 -2.50 40.60 -5.53
N ILE A 169 -2.37 40.60 -6.86
CA ILE A 169 -1.82 41.73 -7.61
C ILE A 169 -2.74 42.92 -7.35
N ARG A 170 -2.30 43.85 -6.49
CA ARG A 170 -2.87 45.20 -6.45
C ARG A 170 -2.38 45.93 -7.70
N SER A 171 -3.26 46.08 -8.68
CA SER A 171 -3.11 47.10 -9.71
C SER A 171 -3.10 48.48 -9.06
N ARG A 172 -2.04 49.24 -9.29
CA ARG A 172 -2.06 50.70 -9.22
C ARG A 172 -2.57 51.24 -10.55
#